data_AF-A0A965SS97-F1
#
_entry.id   AF-A0A965SS97-F1
#
_cell.length_a   1.000
_cell.length_b   1.000
_cell.length_c   1.000
_cell.angle_alpha   90.00
_cell.angle_beta   90.00
_cell.angle_gamma   90.00
#
_symmetry.space_group_name_H-M   'P 1'
#
loop_
_entity.id
_entity.type
_entity.pdbx_description
1 polymer ?
#
loop_
_entity_poly.entity_id
_entity_poly.type
_entity_poly.pdbx_seq_one_letter_code
_entity_poly.pdbx_strand_id
1 'polypeptide(L)'
;PGMASAGMGDVLSGLIGTLIVQGSHYNLDPWKATCLAVQLHSLAADILVKDGIGPIGLRASELCSVIRSQININSGVQKLSAV
;
A
#
# COMPACT_ATOMS: atom_id res chain seq x y z
N PRO A 1 -3.15 -11.53 14.52
CA PRO A 1 -3.36 -10.14 14.05
C PRO A 1 -3.80 -10.11 12.58
N GLY A 2 -4.47 -9.06 12.11
CA GLY A 2 -5.07 -8.99 10.76
C GLY A 2 -4.13 -9.39 9.61
N MET A 3 -2.89 -8.89 9.62
CA MET A 3 -1.87 -9.19 8.59
C MET A 3 -1.07 -10.48 8.82
N ALA A 4 -1.32 -11.25 9.89
CA ALA A 4 -0.66 -12.55 10.09
C ALA A 4 -1.34 -13.62 9.22
N SER A 5 -1.26 -13.43 7.90
CA SER A 5 -1.98 -14.19 6.86
C SER A 5 -1.09 -14.41 5.63
N ALA A 6 -1.44 -15.41 4.82
CA ALA A 6 -0.65 -15.78 3.64
C ALA A 6 -0.59 -14.65 2.60
N GLY A 7 0.57 -14.49 1.97
CA GLY A 7 0.80 -13.54 0.87
C GLY A 7 1.15 -12.11 1.30
N MET A 8 1.10 -11.75 2.59
CA MET A 8 1.43 -10.39 3.02
C MET A 8 2.90 -10.01 2.72
N GLY A 9 3.81 -10.98 2.87
CA GLY A 9 5.22 -10.80 2.49
C GLY A 9 5.43 -10.60 0.98
N ASP A 10 4.66 -11.30 0.14
CA ASP A 10 4.71 -11.16 -1.31
C ASP A 10 4.22 -9.77 -1.74
N VAL A 11 3.11 -9.30 -1.12
CA VAL A 11 2.58 -7.96 -1.36
C VAL A 11 3.60 -6.89 -0.95
N LEU A 12 4.20 -7.00 0.24
CA LEU A 12 5.19 -6.02 0.70
C LEU A 12 6.43 -6.01 -0.21
N SER A 13 6.96 -7.18 -0.57
CA SER A 13 8.15 -7.30 -1.42
C SER A 13 7.89 -6.74 -2.82
N GLY A 14 6.72 -7.02 -3.40
CA GLY A 14 6.31 -6.44 -4.69
C GLY A 14 6.14 -4.92 -4.63
N LEU A 15 5.60 -4.40 -3.52
CA LEU A 15 5.46 -2.96 -3.31
C LEU A 15 6.83 -2.27 -3.18
N ILE A 16 7.79 -2.87 -2.47
CA ILE A 16 9.16 -2.37 -2.37
C ILE A 16 9.80 -2.31 -3.76
N GLY A 17 9.78 -3.42 -4.50
CA GLY A 17 10.39 -3.48 -5.83
C GLY A 17 9.80 -2.45 -6.80
N THR A 18 8.47 -2.34 -6.83
CA THR A 18 7.79 -1.37 -7.70
C THR A 18 8.08 0.08 -7.31
N LEU A 19 8.07 0.43 -6.02
CA LEU A 19 8.38 1.79 -5.57
C LEU A 19 9.84 2.17 -5.76
N ILE A 20 10.79 1.23 -5.66
CA ILE A 20 12.21 1.50 -6.00
C ILE A 20 12.32 1.84 -7.49
N VAL A 21 11.73 1.02 -8.36
CA VAL A 21 11.80 1.23 -9.82
C VAL A 21 11.10 2.54 -10.22
N GLN A 22 9.87 2.75 -9.77
CA GLN A 22 9.10 3.95 -10.12
C GLN A 22 9.66 5.21 -9.45
N GLY A 23 10.08 5.10 -8.18
CA GLY A 23 10.64 6.21 -7.41
C GLY A 23 11.97 6.72 -7.95
N SER A 24 12.73 5.87 -8.65
CA SER A 24 13.98 6.29 -9.30
C SER A 24 13.77 7.46 -10.29
N HIS A 25 12.61 7.51 -10.96
CA HIS A 25 12.24 8.61 -11.85
C HIS A 25 12.07 9.96 -11.10
N TYR A 26 11.77 9.89 -9.81
CA TYR A 26 11.56 11.04 -8.92
C TYR A 26 12.74 11.28 -7.96
N ASN A 27 13.92 10.73 -8.25
CA ASN A 27 15.10 10.79 -7.38
C ASN A 27 14.85 10.25 -5.95
N LEU A 28 13.91 9.31 -5.80
CA LEU A 28 13.66 8.63 -4.54
C LEU A 28 14.69 7.51 -4.36
N ASP A 29 15.50 7.59 -3.29
CA ASP A 29 16.48 6.56 -2.99
C ASP A 29 15.81 5.25 -2.51
N PRO A 30 16.47 4.08 -2.66
CA PRO A 30 15.87 2.80 -2.32
C PRO A 30 15.43 2.64 -0.86
N TRP A 31 16.14 3.31 0.06
CA TRP A 31 15.78 3.29 1.47
C TRP A 31 14.44 3.99 1.70
N LYS A 32 14.29 5.22 1.19
CA LYS A 32 13.02 5.95 1.28
C LYS A 32 11.87 5.24 0.55
N ALA A 33 12.14 4.66 -0.61
CA ALA A 33 11.14 3.86 -1.34
C ALA A 33 10.66 2.66 -0.51
N THR A 34 11.57 1.98 0.19
CA THR A 34 11.26 0.87 1.10
C THR A 34 10.45 1.35 2.30
N CYS A 35 10.84 2.45 2.94
CA CYS A 35 10.07 3.04 4.05
C CYS A 35 8.66 3.44 3.61
N LEU A 36 8.49 3.98 2.40
CA LEU A 36 7.18 4.31 1.85
C LEU A 36 6.33 3.05 1.60
N ALA A 37 6.94 1.98 1.08
CA ALA A 37 6.28 0.70 0.87
C ALA A 37 5.71 0.13 2.18
N VAL A 38 6.55 0.06 3.23
CA VAL A 38 6.15 -0.44 4.54
C VAL A 38 5.01 0.40 5.13
N GLN A 39 5.11 1.74 5.04
CA GLN A 39 4.05 2.64 5.52
C GLN A 39 2.73 2.44 4.77
N LEU A 40 2.76 2.36 3.43
CA LEU A 40 1.56 2.12 2.63
C LEU A 40 0.93 0.75 2.92
N HIS A 41 1.75 -0.27 3.14
CA HIS A 41 1.29 -1.62 3.49
C HIS A 41 0.55 -1.64 4.83
N SER A 42 1.13 -1.03 5.88
CA SER A 42 0.49 -0.91 7.19
C SER A 42 -0.75 -0.03 7.15
N LEU A 43 -0.69 1.13 6.50
CA LEU A 43 -1.82 2.05 6.36
C LEU A 43 -3.02 1.36 5.68
N ALA A 44 -2.78 0.59 4.62
CA ALA A 44 -3.84 -0.14 3.93
C ALA A 44 -4.53 -1.17 4.83
N ALA A 45 -3.78 -1.83 5.72
CA ALA A 45 -4.34 -2.78 6.68
C ALA A 45 -5.18 -2.07 7.74
N ASP A 46 -4.71 -0.93 8.25
CA ASP A 46 -5.44 -0.13 9.22
C ASP A 46 -6.76 0.41 8.64
N ILE A 47 -6.76 0.83 7.37
CA ILE A 47 -7.98 1.24 6.65
C ILE A 47 -8.97 0.08 6.56
N LEU A 48 -8.53 -1.12 6.15
CA LEU A 48 -9.41 -2.29 6.05
C LEU A 48 -10.04 -2.64 7.41
N VAL A 49 -9.23 -2.68 8.47
CA VAL A 49 -9.71 -2.98 9.82
C VAL A 49 -10.71 -1.93 10.30
N LYS A 50 -10.43 -0.64 10.03
CA LYS A 50 -11.34 0.47 10.35
C LYS A 50 -12.68 0.36 9.62
N ASP A 51 -12.67 -0.12 8.38
CA ASP A 51 -13.86 -0.35 7.56
C ASP A 51 -14.60 -1.66 7.93
N GLY A 52 -14.19 -2.32 9.02
CA GLY A 52 -14.81 -3.56 9.51
C GLY A 52 -14.39 -4.81 8.74
N ILE A 53 -13.41 -4.70 7.84
CA ILE A 53 -12.88 -5.82 7.07
C ILE A 53 -11.73 -6.44 7.85
N GLY A 54 -11.98 -7.63 8.41
CA GLY A 54 -10.95 -8.54 8.90
C GLY A 54 -10.02 -7.99 9.99
N PRO A 55 -10.42 -8.01 11.27
CA PRO A 55 -9.46 -7.85 12.37
C PRO A 55 -8.48 -9.05 12.46
N ILE A 56 -8.84 -10.19 11.86
CA ILE A 56 -8.06 -11.42 11.79
C ILE A 56 -8.09 -11.93 10.35
N GLY A 57 -6.92 -12.22 9.77
CA GLY A 57 -6.84 -12.91 8.48
C GLY A 57 -7.25 -12.07 7.27
N LEU A 58 -6.72 -10.85 7.16
CA LEU A 58 -6.84 -10.05 5.94
C LEU A 58 -6.33 -10.86 4.75
N ARG A 59 -6.99 -10.73 3.60
CA ARG A 59 -6.51 -11.32 2.35
C ARG A 59 -5.54 -10.36 1.69
N ALA A 60 -4.43 -10.89 1.18
CA ALA A 60 -3.45 -10.12 0.42
C ALA A 60 -4.07 -9.30 -0.71
N SER A 61 -5.09 -9.86 -1.40
CA SER A 61 -5.80 -9.17 -2.48
C SER A 61 -6.63 -7.97 -2.00
N GLU A 62 -7.22 -8.02 -0.81
CA GLU A 62 -7.94 -6.88 -0.22
C GLU A 62 -6.95 -5.74 0.05
N LEU A 63 -5.80 -6.08 0.61
CA LEU A 63 -4.73 -5.13 0.89
C LEU A 63 -4.20 -4.48 -0.39
N CYS A 64 -3.93 -5.26 -1.45
CA CYS A 64 -3.49 -4.75 -2.74
C CYS A 64 -4.45 -3.70 -3.33
N SER A 65 -5.76 -3.92 -3.21
CA SER A 65 -6.78 -2.99 -3.71
C SER A 65 -6.67 -1.63 -3.01
N VAL A 66 -6.55 -1.64 -1.67
CA VAL A 66 -6.44 -0.41 -0.89
C VAL A 66 -5.10 0.30 -1.14
N ILE A 67 -3.98 -0.43 -1.22
CA ILE A 67 -2.66 0.13 -1.56
C ILE A 67 -2.73 0.87 -2.90
N ARG A 68 -3.31 0.25 -3.94
CA ARG A 68 -3.48 0.88 -5.26
C ARG A 68 -4.31 2.17 -5.17
N SER A 69 -5.38 2.16 -4.37
CA SER A 69 -6.20 3.36 -4.15
C SER A 69 -5.40 4.49 -3.51
N GLN A 70 -4.69 4.19 -2.41
CA GLN A 70 -3.89 5.19 -1.68
C GLN A 70 -2.78 5.82 -2.52
N ILE A 71 -2.09 5.03 -3.35
CA ILE A 71 -1.08 5.54 -4.28
C ILE A 71 -1.72 6.53 -5.26
N ASN A 72 -2.85 6.18 -5.87
CA ASN A 72 -3.49 7.03 -6.89
C ASN A 72 -4.17 8.28 -6.33
N ILE A 73 -4.67 8.23 -5.09
CA ILE A 73 -5.18 9.42 -4.38
C ILE A 73 -4.05 10.44 -4.20
N ASN A 74 -2.87 9.99 -3.76
CA ASN A 74 -1.70 10.85 -3.56
C ASN A 74 -0.99 11.25 -4.86
N SER A 75 -1.31 10.61 -5.98
CA SER A 75 -0.75 10.92 -7.31
C SER A 75 -1.51 12.04 -8.05
N GLY A 76 -2.52 12.66 -7.43
CA GLY A 76 -3.23 13.82 -8.00
C GLY A 76 -4.45 13.50 -8.87
N VAL A 77 -4.87 12.24 -8.99
CA VAL A 77 -6.00 11.86 -9.86
C VAL A 77 -7.37 12.17 -9.25
N GLN A 78 -7.48 12.34 -7.92
CA GLN A 78 -8.76 12.63 -7.24
C GLN A 78 -9.06 14.11 -6.96
N LYS A 79 -8.18 15.05 -7.33
CA LYS A 79 -8.50 16.49 -7.21
C LYS A 79 -9.56 16.99 -8.22
N LEU A 80 -10.06 16.12 -9.10
CA LEU A 80 -11.02 16.45 -10.16
C LEU A 80 -12.46 15.91 -9.92
N SER A 81 -12.73 15.21 -8.82
CA SER A 81 -14.08 14.70 -8.51
C SER A 81 -14.79 15.46 -7.38
N ALA A 82 -14.24 16.59 -6.94
CA ALA A 82 -14.79 17.40 -5.83
C ALA A 82 -14.91 18.90 -6.17
N VAL A 83 -14.94 19.26 -7.46
CA VAL A 83 -15.29 20.61 -7.95
C VAL A 83 -16.33 20.47 -9.06
#